data_AF-A0A2L0EKC8-F1
#
_entry.id   AF-A0A2L0EKC8-F1
#
_cell.length_a   1.000
_cell.length_b   1.000
_cell.length_c   1.000
_cell.angle_alpha   90.00
_cell.angle_beta   90.00
_cell.angle_gamma   90.00
#
_symmetry.space_group_name_H-M   'P 1'
#
loop_
_entity.id
_entity.type
_entity.pdbx_description
1 polymer ?
#
loop_
_entity_poly.entity_id
_entity_poly.type
_entity_poly.pdbx_seq_one_letter_code
_entity_poly.pdbx_strand_id
1 'polypeptide(L)' 'MKHQVISPRAVTAVGPEQRLSLAEARHRELDSRLRQLGRRAFLTPGERLEEAQLKKRKLAAKDEIESLRRRIS' A
#
# COMPACT_ATOMS: atom_id res chain seq x y z
N MET A 1 24.32 -17.86 -16.20
CA MET A 1 23.44 -18.10 -15.04
C MET A 1 24.06 -17.38 -13.84
N LYS A 2 23.46 -16.27 -13.38
CA LYS A 2 24.05 -15.45 -12.29
C LYS A 2 23.25 -15.73 -11.02
N HIS A 3 23.71 -16.66 -10.19
CA HIS A 3 23.13 -16.88 -8.87
C HIS A 3 23.64 -15.77 -7.96
N GLN A 4 22.79 -14.75 -7.75
CA GLN A 4 23.04 -13.75 -6.73
C GLN A 4 22.62 -14.36 -5.39
N VAL A 5 23.64 -14.71 -4.60
CA VAL A 5 23.54 -15.13 -3.21
C VAL A 5 22.93 -13.99 -2.38
N ILE A 6 21.63 -14.09 -2.06
CA ILE A 6 20.99 -13.14 -1.15
C ILE A 6 21.29 -13.62 0.27
N SER A 7 22.34 -13.05 0.85
CA SER A 7 22.71 -13.25 2.25
C SER A 7 21.55 -12.92 3.19
N PRO A 8 21.17 -13.79 4.14
CA PRO A 8 20.00 -13.63 5.02
C PRO A 8 20.15 -12.56 6.12
N ARG A 9 21.16 -11.68 6.03
CA ARG A 9 21.47 -10.66 7.05
C ARG A 9 21.05 -9.23 6.66
N ALA A 10 20.53 -9.04 5.45
CA ALA A 10 20.05 -7.74 4.96
C ALA A 10 18.54 -7.49 5.21
N VAL A 11 17.90 -8.27 6.08
CA VAL A 11 16.45 -8.19 6.32
C VAL A 11 16.06 -6.99 7.19
N THR A 12 17.01 -6.27 7.78
CA THR A 12 16.75 -5.35 8.91
C THR A 12 16.79 -3.85 8.60
N ALA A 13 17.02 -3.43 7.36
CA ALA A 13 16.91 -2.01 7.02
C ALA A 13 16.31 -1.84 5.63
N VAL A 14 14.98 -1.93 5.54
CA VAL A 14 14.28 -1.47 4.33
C VAL A 14 14.57 0.03 4.21
N GLY A 15 15.39 0.40 3.22
CA GLY A 15 15.79 1.78 2.97
C GLY A 15 14.56 2.69 2.79
N PRO A 16 14.68 4.00 3.05
CA PRO A 16 13.54 4.92 2.99
C PRO A 16 12.84 4.90 1.62
N GLU A 17 13.59 4.75 0.53
CA GLU A 17 13.05 4.59 -0.84
C GLU A 17 12.23 3.30 -1.00
N GLN A 18 12.70 2.20 -0.42
CA GLN A 18 11.97 0.93 -0.51
C GLN A 18 10.74 0.91 0.40
N ARG A 19 10.77 1.61 1.54
CA ARG A 19 9.58 1.85 2.36
C ARG A 19 8.55 2.69 1.60
N LEU A 20 9.00 3.71 0.88
CA LEU A 20 8.13 4.52 0.02
C LEU A 20 7.48 3.65 -1.07
N SER A 21 8.28 2.83 -1.76
CA SER A 21 7.78 1.90 -2.78
C SER A 21 6.73 0.93 -2.24
N LEU A 22 6.93 0.37 -1.04
CA LEU A 22 5.97 -0.52 -0.39
C LEU A 22 4.67 0.23 -0.01
N ALA A 23 4.78 1.44 0.52
CA ALA A 23 3.62 2.27 0.86
C ALA A 23 2.81 2.64 -0.40
N GLU A 24 3.48 2.98 -1.50
CA GLU A 24 2.86 3.24 -2.80
C GLU A 24 2.17 1.99 -3.38
N ALA A 25 2.81 0.83 -3.31
CA ALA A 25 2.21 -0.45 -3.73
C ALA A 25 0.93 -0.75 -2.95
N ARG A 26 0.97 -0.61 -1.62
CA ARG A 26 -0.20 -0.77 -0.75
C ARG A 26 -1.31 0.22 -1.08
N HIS A 27 -0.97 1.49 -1.32
CA HIS A 27 -1.96 2.49 -1.72
C HIS A 27 -2.65 2.13 -3.04
N ARG A 28 -1.89 1.64 -4.04
CA ARG A 28 -2.44 1.19 -5.33
C ARG A 28 -3.33 -0.05 -5.21
N GLU A 29 -2.99 -0.99 -4.33
CA GLU A 29 -3.81 -2.16 -4.06
C GLU A 29 -5.15 -1.77 -3.45
N LEU A 30 -5.13 -0.92 -2.42
CA LEU A 30 -6.34 -0.42 -1.75
C LEU A 30 -7.24 0.36 -2.73
N ASP A 31 -6.65 1.18 -3.59
CA ASP A 31 -7.35 1.91 -4.64
C ASP A 31 -7.98 0.96 -5.69
N SER A 32 -7.28 -0.10 -6.05
CA SER A 32 -7.80 -1.11 -6.99
C SER A 32 -8.98 -1.88 -6.38
N ARG A 33 -8.91 -2.23 -5.10
CA ARG A 33 -10.02 -2.88 -4.39
C ARG A 33 -11.24 -1.96 -4.27
N LEU A 34 -11.02 -0.67 -3.95
CA LEU A 34 -12.09 0.33 -3.94
C LEU A 34 -12.76 0.47 -5.31
N ARG A 35 -11.98 0.46 -6.40
CA ARG A 35 -12.54 0.48 -7.76
C ARG A 35 -13.36 -0.76 -8.08
N GLN A 36 -12.95 -1.94 -7.61
CA GLN A 36 -13.72 -3.17 -7.79
C GLN A 36 -15.07 -3.09 -7.07
N LEU A 37 -15.10 -2.58 -5.83
CA LEU A 37 -16.35 -2.37 -5.10
C LEU A 37 -17.22 -1.29 -5.78
N GLY A 38 -16.63 -0.17 -6.19
CA GLY A 38 -17.36 0.91 -6.87
C GLY A 38 -17.94 0.57 -8.25
N ARG A 39 -17.51 -0.54 -8.87
CA ARG A 39 -18.13 -1.06 -10.11
C ARG A 39 -19.45 -1.78 -9.86
N ARG A 40 -19.75 -2.17 -8.62
CA ARG A 40 -20.99 -2.85 -8.27
C ARG A 40 -22.10 -1.81 -8.12
N ALA A 41 -23.25 -2.06 -8.74
CA ALA A 41 -24.41 -1.17 -8.67
C ALA A 41 -24.95 -1.02 -7.24
N PHE A 42 -24.82 -2.07 -6.43
CA PHE A 42 -25.22 -2.08 -5.03
C PHE A 42 -24.19 -2.84 -4.20
N LEU A 43 -23.88 -2.32 -3.02
CA LEU A 43 -22.99 -2.95 -2.05
C LEU A 43 -23.80 -3.54 -0.90
N THR A 44 -23.46 -4.75 -0.50
CA THR A 44 -24.01 -5.36 0.71
C THR A 44 -23.58 -4.57 1.96
N PRO A 45 -24.25 -4.71 3.12
CA PRO A 45 -23.81 -4.07 4.36
C PRO A 45 -22.35 -4.38 4.71
N GLY A 46 -21.89 -5.61 4.50
CA GLY A 46 -20.50 -6.01 4.71
C GLY A 46 -19.54 -5.30 3.76
N GLU A 47 -19.92 -5.18 2.48
CA GLU A 47 -19.10 -4.48 1.47
C GLU A 47 -19.04 -2.97 1.69
N ARG A 48 -20.11 -2.36 2.20
CA ARG A 48 -20.09 -0.94 2.62
C ARG A 48 -19.13 -0.71 3.78
N LEU A 49 -19.08 -1.64 4.74
CA LEU A 49 -18.09 -1.60 5.82
C LEU A 49 -16.67 -1.82 5.28
N GLU A 50 -16.48 -2.76 4.36
CA GLU A 50 -15.19 -2.99 3.69
C GLU A 50 -14.75 -1.72 2.95
N GLU A 51 -15.62 -1.09 2.18
CA GLU A 51 -15.33 0.15 1.45
C GLU A 51 -14.91 1.28 2.40
N ALA A 52 -15.64 1.47 3.51
CA ALA A 52 -15.30 2.47 4.52
C ALA A 52 -13.93 2.18 5.16
N GLN A 53 -13.62 0.92 5.46
CA GLN A 53 -12.32 0.51 5.99
C GLN A 53 -11.19 0.70 4.96
N LEU A 54 -11.42 0.34 3.70
CA LEU A 54 -10.47 0.52 2.61
C LEU A 54 -10.16 2.00 2.37
N LYS A 55 -11.16 2.88 2.43
CA LYS A 55 -10.97 4.35 2.35
C LYS A 55 -10.06 4.86 3.48
N LYS A 56 -10.31 4.43 4.73
CA LYS A 56 -9.45 4.78 5.87
C LYS A 56 -8.02 4.28 5.69
N ARG A 57 -7.84 3.02 5.29
CA ARG A 57 -6.51 2.43 5.04
C ARG A 57 -5.78 3.13 3.90
N LYS A 58 -6.50 3.54 2.85
CA LYS A 58 -5.95 4.28 1.70
C LYS A 58 -5.47 5.67 2.13
N LEU A 59 -6.25 6.38 2.94
CA LEU A 59 -5.85 7.67 3.50
C LEU A 59 -4.58 7.52 4.34
N ALA A 60 -4.53 6.55 5.25
CA ALA A 60 -3.35 6.30 6.07
C ALA A 60 -2.10 5.94 5.23
N ALA A 61 -2.26 5.15 4.16
CA ALA A 61 -1.17 4.85 3.23
C ALA A 61 -0.68 6.10 2.48
N LYS A 62 -1.61 6.98 2.08
CA LYS A 62 -1.25 8.28 1.47
C LYS A 62 -0.48 9.15 2.45
N ASP A 63 -0.92 9.25 3.70
CA ASP A 63 -0.23 10.03 4.73
C ASP A 63 1.19 9.49 5.00
N GLU A 64 1.36 8.16 4.98
CA GLU A 64 2.65 7.50 5.07
C GLU A 64 3.56 7.84 3.89
N ILE A 65 3.04 7.78 2.65
CA ILE A 65 3.76 8.17 1.42
C ILE A 65 4.24 9.62 1.52
N GLU A 66 3.37 10.55 1.89
CA GLU A 66 3.71 11.98 2.00
C GLU A 66 4.69 12.26 3.15
N SER A 67 4.62 11.49 4.24
CA SER A 67 5.61 11.54 5.32
C SER A 67 6.99 11.03 4.87
N LEU A 68 7.03 9.93 4.13
CA LEU A 68 8.27 9.35 3.61
C LEU A 68 8.90 10.23 2.53
N ARG A 69 8.10 10.78 1.62
CA ARG A 69 8.56 11.73 0.58
C ARG A 69 9.26 12.95 1.18
N ARG A 70 8.68 13.52 2.24
CA ARG A 70 9.28 14.65 2.97
C ARG A 70 10.59 14.33 3.68
N ARG A 71 10.89 13.05 3.93
CA ARG A 71 12.14 12.61 4.57
C ARG A 71 13.23 12.23 3.57
N ILE A 72 12.86 11.96 2.33
CA ILE A 72 13.77 11.57 1.24
C ILE A 72 14.19 12.81 0.43
N SER A 73 13.31 13.81 0.32
CA SER A 73 13.63 15.12 -0.25
C SER A 73 14.52 15.94 0.67
#